data_AF-A0A1B9YZA0-F1
#
_entry.id   AF-A0A1B9YZA0-F1
#
_cell.length_a   1.000
_cell.length_b   1.000
_cell.length_c   1.000
_cell.angle_alpha   90.00
_cell.angle_beta   90.00
_cell.angle_gamma   90.00
#
_symmetry.space_group_name_H-M   'P 1'
#
loop_
_entity.id
_entity.type
_entity.pdbx_description
1 polymer ?
#
loop_
_entity_poly.entity_id
_entity_poly.type
_entity_poly.pdbx_seq_one_letter_code
_entity_poly.pdbx_strand_id
1 'polypeptide(L)'
;MGFTQEAIRSSPRLVKGDQNRAWEIWDKPPPALPGVIVAFSIYFPASEFVLAKEQRPKNAWTNVRVVSSAAVGFTTVVSLCITAAGMGVEHSNTSSELGAFDLADGKCARLIAHEVVDTDIARKVQEIREIITNAVRANGGEAPPDTFGYFLAHRPDGARNLIGVRLPVGSDA
;
A
#
# COMPACT_ATOMS: atom_id res chain seq x y z
N MET A 1 -3.59 11.76 -3.56
CA MET A 1 -4.90 11.57 -2.90
C MET A 1 -5.70 12.85 -3.10
N GLY A 2 -6.86 12.82 -3.75
CA GLY A 2 -7.73 13.97 -3.98
C GLY A 2 -9.10 13.76 -3.33
N PHE A 3 -9.80 14.86 -3.07
CA PHE A 3 -11.10 14.86 -2.40
C PHE A 3 -12.25 14.85 -3.41
N THR A 4 -13.33 14.16 -3.05
CA THR A 4 -14.61 14.29 -3.76
C THR A 4 -15.30 15.57 -3.29
N GLN A 5 -16.13 16.17 -4.16
CA GLN A 5 -16.89 17.37 -3.81
C GLN A 5 -17.87 17.10 -2.66
N GLU A 6 -18.36 15.88 -2.58
CA GLU A 6 -19.24 15.37 -1.54
C GLU A 6 -18.56 15.38 -0.17
N ALA A 7 -17.29 14.97 -0.09
CA ALA A 7 -16.55 14.92 1.16
C ALA A 7 -16.13 16.31 1.65
N ILE A 8 -15.90 17.26 0.74
CA ILE A 8 -15.69 18.67 1.10
C ILE A 8 -16.97 19.27 1.69
N ARG A 9 -18.14 18.99 1.08
CA ARG A 9 -19.45 19.52 1.51
C ARG A 9 -19.90 18.99 2.87
N SER A 10 -19.54 17.76 3.24
CA SER A 10 -19.95 17.16 4.52
C SER A 10 -19.22 17.73 5.74
N SER A 11 -18.17 18.55 5.54
CA SER A 11 -17.35 19.08 6.62
C SER A 11 -17.29 20.62 6.63
N PRO A 12 -18.32 21.30 7.18
CA PRO A 12 -18.44 22.76 7.18
C PRO A 12 -17.36 23.50 7.99
N ARG A 13 -16.45 22.78 8.66
CA ARG A 13 -15.32 23.32 9.45
C ARG A 13 -13.97 23.23 8.74
N LEU A 14 -13.91 22.73 7.51
CA LEU A 14 -12.71 22.86 6.72
C LEU A 14 -12.58 24.30 6.25
N VAL A 15 -11.76 25.09 6.94
CA VAL A 15 -10.63 25.88 6.38
C VAL A 15 -9.91 26.58 7.55
N LYS A 16 -8.59 26.34 7.68
CA LYS A 16 -7.52 27.36 7.71
C LYS A 16 -6.34 26.80 6.91
N GLY A 17 -5.71 27.64 6.10
CA GLY A 17 -4.77 27.24 5.03
C GLY A 17 -3.39 26.76 5.49
N ASP A 18 -3.16 26.67 6.80
CA ASP A 18 -1.89 26.34 7.44
C ASP A 18 -1.85 24.91 8.02
N GLN A 19 -2.96 24.15 7.97
CA GLN A 19 -3.02 22.79 8.52
C GLN A 19 -3.42 21.76 7.46
N ASN A 20 -2.61 20.70 7.31
CA ASN A 20 -2.92 19.56 6.44
C ASN A 20 -4.03 18.69 7.07
N ARG A 21 -5.29 19.08 6.86
CA ARG A 21 -6.51 18.39 7.35
C ARG A 21 -7.15 17.49 6.27
N ALA A 22 -6.34 17.05 5.30
CA ALA A 22 -6.78 16.13 4.24
C ALA A 22 -7.50 14.88 4.77
N TRP A 23 -7.12 14.43 5.95
CA TRP A 23 -7.69 13.26 6.62
C TRP A 23 -9.12 13.48 7.17
N GLU A 24 -9.67 14.70 7.14
CA GLU A 24 -11.04 14.98 7.62
C GLU A 24 -12.11 14.85 6.55
N ILE A 25 -11.71 15.04 5.29
CA ILE A 25 -12.58 15.03 4.10
C ILE A 25 -12.24 13.89 3.15
N TRP A 26 -11.54 12.90 3.65
CA TRP A 26 -11.40 11.65 2.93
C TRP A 26 -12.66 10.80 3.10
N ASP A 27 -12.98 10.04 2.07
CA ASP A 27 -14.03 9.03 2.12
C ASP A 27 -13.55 7.86 2.98
N LYS A 28 -13.78 7.99 4.28
CA LYS A 28 -13.23 7.13 5.32
C LYS A 28 -13.87 5.75 5.24
N PRO A 29 -13.08 4.68 5.00
CA PRO A 29 -13.63 3.32 5.02
C PRO A 29 -14.10 2.95 6.44
N PRO A 30 -15.00 1.96 6.57
CA PRO A 30 -15.38 1.43 7.87
C PRO A 30 -14.14 0.93 8.62
N PRO A 31 -14.14 0.95 9.97
CA PRO A 31 -13.06 0.38 10.75
C PRO A 31 -12.81 -1.08 10.37
N ALA A 32 -11.56 -1.42 10.08
CA ALA A 32 -11.16 -2.79 9.75
C ALA A 32 -10.95 -3.64 11.03
N LEU A 33 -10.60 -2.97 12.14
CA LEU A 33 -10.50 -3.52 13.48
C LEU A 33 -11.08 -2.52 14.50
N PRO A 34 -11.36 -2.92 15.75
CA PRO A 34 -11.78 -1.99 16.80
C PRO A 34 -10.82 -0.79 16.92
N GLY A 35 -11.33 0.40 16.61
CA GLY A 35 -10.57 1.65 16.69
C GLY A 35 -9.53 1.89 15.57
N VAL A 36 -9.34 0.96 14.64
CA VAL A 36 -8.34 1.08 13.57
C VAL A 36 -9.03 1.21 12.22
N ILE A 37 -8.68 2.27 11.49
CA ILE A 37 -9.13 2.48 10.12
C ILE A 37 -7.94 2.26 9.21
N VAL A 38 -8.03 1.31 8.29
CA VAL A 38 -7.01 1.11 7.26
C VAL A 38 -7.30 2.08 6.13
N ALA A 39 -6.50 3.12 6.03
CA ALA A 39 -6.68 4.19 5.07
C ALA A 39 -6.26 3.80 3.65
N PHE A 40 -5.14 3.11 3.59
CA PHE A 40 -4.49 2.75 2.36
C PHE A 40 -3.58 1.55 2.60
N SER A 41 -3.43 0.69 1.59
CA SER A 41 -2.54 -0.45 1.66
C SER A 41 -1.70 -0.59 0.38
N ILE A 42 -0.40 -0.78 0.53
CA ILE A 42 0.51 -1.09 -0.57
C ILE A 42 0.91 -2.55 -0.44
N TYR A 43 0.69 -3.32 -1.50
CA TYR A 43 1.02 -4.73 -1.57
C TYR A 43 2.40 -4.91 -2.19
N PHE A 44 3.22 -5.72 -1.53
CA PHE A 44 4.54 -6.16 -1.99
C PHE A 44 4.53 -7.68 -2.12
N PRO A 45 3.97 -8.23 -3.21
CA PRO A 45 4.02 -9.67 -3.45
C PRO A 45 5.48 -10.12 -3.54
N ALA A 46 5.79 -11.26 -2.92
CA ALA A 46 7.16 -11.75 -2.83
C ALA A 46 7.78 -12.04 -4.21
N SER A 47 6.95 -12.46 -5.17
CA SER A 47 7.35 -12.72 -6.56
C SER A 47 7.86 -11.47 -7.29
N GLU A 48 7.49 -10.28 -6.85
CA GLU A 48 7.71 -9.05 -7.61
C GLU A 48 8.83 -8.18 -7.05
N PHE A 49 8.91 -8.03 -5.71
CA PHE A 49 9.73 -6.98 -5.07
C PHE A 49 10.75 -7.48 -4.06
N VAL A 50 10.96 -8.80 -3.95
CA VAL A 50 11.97 -9.31 -3.02
C VAL A 50 13.36 -9.12 -3.60
N LEU A 51 14.11 -8.19 -3.03
CA LEU A 51 15.53 -8.06 -3.28
C LEU A 51 16.29 -9.14 -2.52
N ALA A 52 17.12 -9.91 -3.22
CA ALA A 52 18.06 -10.82 -2.59
C ALA A 52 19.03 -10.04 -1.68
N LYS A 53 19.60 -10.70 -0.65
CA LYS A 53 20.51 -10.03 0.30
C LYS A 53 21.75 -9.47 -0.41
N GLU A 54 22.18 -10.17 -1.44
CA GLU A 54 23.33 -9.88 -2.29
C GLU A 54 23.10 -8.62 -3.14
N GLN A 55 21.84 -8.29 -3.44
CA GLN A 55 21.44 -7.09 -4.17
C GLN A 55 21.33 -5.83 -3.28
N ARG A 56 21.71 -5.92 -2.00
CA ARG A 56 21.64 -4.83 -1.02
C ARG A 56 23.05 -4.36 -0.63
N PRO A 57 23.82 -3.73 -1.56
CA PRO A 57 25.17 -3.29 -1.26
C PRO A 57 25.13 -2.21 -0.16
N LYS A 58 25.78 -2.50 0.98
CA LYS A 58 25.70 -1.70 2.22
C LYS A 58 26.08 -0.22 2.06
N ASN A 59 26.85 0.10 1.04
CA ASN A 59 27.35 1.44 0.72
C ASN A 59 26.37 2.30 -0.09
N ALA A 60 25.32 1.73 -0.70
CA ALA A 60 24.34 2.49 -1.50
C ALA A 60 23.00 2.71 -0.78
N TRP A 61 22.77 2.06 0.37
CA TRP A 61 21.48 2.03 1.05
C TRP A 61 21.60 2.64 2.45
N THR A 62 21.78 3.96 2.53
CA THR A 62 21.76 4.71 3.80
C THR A 62 20.32 5.05 4.20
N ASN A 63 19.99 4.91 5.49
CA ASN A 63 18.67 5.23 6.05
C ASN A 63 17.50 4.38 5.51
N VAL A 64 17.74 3.12 5.19
CA VAL A 64 16.70 2.19 4.72
C VAL A 64 16.25 1.26 5.85
N ARG A 65 14.93 1.16 6.07
CA ARG A 65 14.34 0.10 6.88
C ARG A 65 14.05 -1.11 6.01
N VAL A 66 14.61 -2.26 6.38
CA VAL A 66 14.35 -3.53 5.69
C VAL A 66 13.16 -4.20 6.35
N VAL A 67 12.14 -4.49 5.56
CA VAL A 67 11.01 -5.33 5.96
C VAL A 67 11.27 -6.74 5.42
N SER A 68 11.12 -7.74 6.28
CA SER A 68 11.23 -9.15 5.85
C SER A 68 10.12 -9.48 4.86
N SER A 69 10.45 -10.29 3.86
CA SER A 69 9.43 -10.86 2.96
C SER A 69 8.48 -11.74 3.78
N ALA A 70 7.20 -11.69 3.42
CA ALA A 70 6.20 -12.53 4.06
C ALA A 70 6.49 -14.03 3.88
N ALA A 71 6.02 -14.84 4.82
CA ALA A 71 6.06 -16.29 4.71
C ALA A 71 5.27 -16.81 3.49
N VAL A 72 5.56 -18.05 3.06
CA VAL A 72 4.82 -18.70 1.96
C VAL A 72 3.32 -18.74 2.28
N GLY A 73 2.48 -18.31 1.33
CA GLY A 73 1.03 -18.19 1.49
C GLY A 73 0.58 -16.83 2.06
N PHE A 74 1.51 -15.92 2.33
CA PHE A 74 1.23 -14.56 2.79
C PHE A 74 1.85 -13.54 1.83
N THR A 75 1.31 -12.32 1.86
CA THR A 75 1.87 -11.16 1.16
C THR A 75 2.23 -10.07 2.17
N THR A 76 3.40 -9.46 1.99
CA THR A 76 3.79 -8.28 2.76
C THR A 76 2.94 -7.09 2.31
N VAL A 77 2.29 -6.43 3.27
CA VAL A 77 1.48 -5.25 3.04
C VAL A 77 1.99 -4.13 3.93
N VAL A 78 2.10 -2.94 3.36
CA VAL A 78 2.31 -1.71 4.13
C VAL A 78 0.99 -0.95 4.17
N SER A 79 0.40 -0.87 5.35
CA SER A 79 -0.86 -0.17 5.58
C SER A 79 -0.64 1.16 6.29
N LEU A 80 -1.30 2.20 5.80
CA LEU A 80 -1.51 3.44 6.53
C LEU A 80 -2.76 3.26 7.39
N CYS A 81 -2.60 3.24 8.70
CA CYS A 81 -3.68 3.09 9.66
C CYS A 81 -3.93 4.40 10.40
N ILE A 82 -5.20 4.73 10.65
CA ILE A 82 -5.59 5.86 11.49
C ILE A 82 -6.14 5.30 12.81
N THR A 83 -5.56 5.77 13.91
CA THR A 83 -5.90 5.37 15.29
C THR A 83 -6.10 6.57 16.19
N ALA A 84 -6.57 6.34 17.42
CA ALA A 84 -6.38 7.30 18.51
C ALA A 84 -4.88 7.47 18.85
N ALA A 85 -4.50 8.65 19.32
CA ALA A 85 -3.16 8.95 19.83
C ALA A 85 -2.89 8.07 21.06
N GLY A 86 -1.77 7.35 21.07
CA GLY A 86 -1.40 6.39 22.12
C GLY A 86 -1.89 4.96 21.92
N MET A 87 -2.81 4.70 20.97
CA MET A 87 -3.16 3.34 20.60
C MET A 87 -2.14 2.79 19.61
N GLY A 88 -1.39 1.74 19.99
CA GLY A 88 -0.55 0.97 19.08
C GLY A 88 -1.40 0.12 18.13
N VAL A 89 -0.79 -0.33 17.04
CA VAL A 89 -1.42 -1.30 16.14
C VAL A 89 -0.49 -2.49 16.01
N GLU A 90 -0.89 -3.60 16.62
CA GLU A 90 -0.25 -4.89 16.43
C GLU A 90 -1.21 -5.75 15.60
N HIS A 91 -0.75 -6.21 14.45
CA HIS A 91 -1.54 -7.08 13.57
C HIS A 91 -1.10 -8.54 13.68
N SER A 92 0.15 -8.78 14.10
CA SER A 92 0.75 -10.10 14.30
C SER A 92 2.17 -9.95 14.89
N ASN A 93 2.79 -11.07 15.28
CA ASN A 93 4.22 -11.15 15.62
C ASN A 93 5.16 -10.73 14.46
N THR A 94 4.62 -10.55 13.26
CA THR A 94 5.36 -10.14 12.04
C THR A 94 5.06 -8.70 11.63
N SER A 95 4.22 -7.98 12.39
CA SER A 95 3.94 -6.57 12.15
C SER A 95 5.05 -5.66 12.68
N SER A 96 5.41 -4.63 11.92
CA SER A 96 6.44 -3.66 12.25
C SER A 96 5.97 -2.24 11.93
N GLU A 97 5.96 -1.36 12.93
CA GLU A 97 5.67 0.06 12.72
C GLU A 97 6.87 0.75 12.05
N LEU A 98 6.64 1.25 10.85
CA LEU A 98 7.62 1.98 10.05
C LEU A 98 7.69 3.46 10.45
N GLY A 99 6.58 4.00 10.97
CA GLY A 99 6.52 5.35 11.49
C GLY A 99 5.12 5.72 11.98
N ALA A 100 5.06 6.80 12.75
CA ALA A 100 3.84 7.39 13.28
C ALA A 100 3.87 8.91 13.08
N PHE A 101 2.71 9.49 12.85
CA PHE A 101 2.54 10.93 12.67
C PHE A 101 1.27 11.37 13.39
N ASP A 102 1.41 12.31 14.32
CA ASP A 102 0.27 12.83 15.05
C ASP A 102 -0.64 13.65 14.15
N LEU A 103 -1.92 13.36 14.24
CA LEU A 103 -2.98 14.10 13.58
C LEU A 103 -3.71 14.96 14.63
N ALA A 104 -4.46 15.96 14.17
CA ALA A 104 -5.32 16.72 15.06
C ALA A 104 -6.43 15.83 15.68
N ASP A 105 -7.11 16.36 16.69
CA ASP A 105 -8.18 15.70 17.44
C ASP A 105 -7.77 14.39 18.14
N GLY A 106 -6.50 14.32 18.58
CA GLY A 106 -6.00 13.17 19.34
C GLY A 106 -5.95 11.89 18.51
N LYS A 107 -5.68 12.00 17.21
CA LYS A 107 -5.50 10.86 16.29
C LYS A 107 -4.04 10.70 15.90
N CYS A 108 -3.71 9.55 15.34
CA CYS A 108 -2.38 9.25 14.84
C CYS A 108 -2.49 8.47 13.53
N ALA A 109 -1.68 8.85 12.55
CA ALA A 109 -1.45 8.09 11.33
C ALA A 109 -0.23 7.20 11.54
N ARG A 110 -0.39 5.89 11.38
CA ARG A 110 0.67 4.89 11.58
C ARG A 110 0.92 4.14 10.29
N LEU A 111 2.16 4.03 9.88
CA LEU A 111 2.58 3.24 8.74
C LEU A 111 3.11 1.89 9.24
N ILE A 112 2.44 0.81 8.89
CA ILE A 112 2.70 -0.51 9.46
C ILE A 112 2.94 -1.50 8.33
N ALA A 113 4.09 -2.16 8.36
CA ALA A 113 4.33 -3.36 7.56
C ALA A 113 3.76 -4.57 8.30
N HIS A 114 2.99 -5.42 7.63
CA HIS A 114 2.44 -6.64 8.20
C HIS A 114 2.19 -7.68 7.11
N GLU A 115 1.85 -8.89 7.53
CA GLU A 115 1.51 -9.98 6.62
C GLU A 115 0.00 -10.14 6.54
N VAL A 116 -0.50 -10.32 5.32
CA VAL A 116 -1.89 -10.74 5.10
C VAL A 116 -1.90 -12.06 4.35
N VAL A 117 -2.90 -12.91 4.64
CA VAL A 117 -3.11 -14.15 3.88
C VAL A 117 -3.29 -13.78 2.41
N ASP A 118 -2.53 -14.43 1.54
CA ASP A 118 -2.66 -14.25 0.10
C ASP A 118 -3.89 -14.99 -0.40
N THR A 119 -5.06 -14.36 -0.28
CA THR A 119 -6.32 -14.96 -0.74
C THR A 119 -6.59 -14.72 -2.22
N ASP A 120 -5.93 -13.72 -2.84
CA ASP A 120 -6.25 -13.30 -4.21
C ASP A 120 -5.20 -12.39 -4.88
N ILE A 121 -4.09 -12.06 -4.21
CA ILE A 121 -3.15 -11.06 -4.74
C ILE A 121 -2.33 -11.66 -5.87
N ALA A 122 -1.87 -12.91 -5.73
CA ALA A 122 -1.19 -13.60 -6.81
C ALA A 122 -2.02 -13.65 -8.10
N ARG A 123 -3.32 -14.00 -8.00
CA ARG A 123 -4.24 -14.00 -9.14
C ARG A 123 -4.39 -12.59 -9.73
N LYS A 124 -4.56 -11.57 -8.89
CA LYS A 124 -4.70 -10.18 -9.33
C LYS A 124 -3.45 -9.65 -10.05
N VAL A 125 -2.27 -10.01 -9.56
CA VAL A 125 -0.98 -9.70 -10.20
C VAL A 125 -0.94 -10.28 -11.62
N GLN A 126 -1.35 -11.54 -11.80
CA GLN A 126 -1.40 -12.18 -13.12
C GLN A 126 -2.42 -11.50 -14.05
N GLU A 127 -3.64 -11.21 -13.57
CA GLU A 127 -4.64 -10.49 -14.37
C GLU A 127 -4.13 -9.14 -14.86
N ILE A 128 -3.53 -8.35 -13.95
CA ILE A 128 -2.97 -7.03 -14.27
C ILE A 128 -1.86 -7.19 -15.32
N ARG A 129 -0.97 -8.16 -15.12
CA ARG A 129 0.13 -8.46 -16.04
C ARG A 129 -0.37 -8.80 -17.44
N GLU A 130 -1.40 -9.64 -17.56
CA GLU A 130 -2.02 -10.00 -18.84
C GLU A 130 -2.62 -8.79 -19.55
N ILE A 131 -3.39 -7.97 -18.83
CA ILE A 131 -4.03 -6.76 -19.37
C ILE A 131 -2.98 -5.83 -19.98
N ILE A 132 -1.88 -5.57 -19.27
CA ILE A 132 -0.84 -4.64 -19.72
C ILE A 132 -0.06 -5.23 -20.88
N THR A 133 0.31 -6.51 -20.78
CA THR A 133 1.06 -7.18 -21.86
C THR A 133 0.25 -7.15 -23.16
N ASN A 134 -1.06 -7.39 -23.08
CA ASN A 134 -1.95 -7.32 -24.23
C ASN A 134 -2.06 -5.89 -24.77
N ALA A 135 -2.19 -4.88 -23.90
CA ALA A 135 -2.25 -3.48 -24.32
C ALA A 135 -0.95 -3.00 -24.99
N VAL A 136 0.21 -3.38 -24.46
CA VAL A 136 1.52 -3.02 -25.01
C VAL A 136 1.72 -3.67 -26.38
N ARG A 137 1.42 -4.97 -26.50
CA ARG A 137 1.49 -5.70 -27.78
C ARG A 137 0.52 -5.14 -28.83
N ALA A 138 -0.71 -4.81 -28.44
CA ALA A 138 -1.69 -4.22 -29.35
C ALA A 138 -1.25 -2.88 -29.95
N ASN A 139 -0.35 -2.16 -29.25
CA ASN A 139 0.23 -0.91 -29.72
C ASN A 139 1.60 -1.09 -30.39
N GLY A 140 2.02 -2.33 -30.70
CA GLY A 140 3.30 -2.62 -31.34
C GLY A 140 4.53 -2.35 -30.47
N GLY A 141 4.34 -2.19 -29.16
CA GLY A 141 5.40 -1.95 -28.20
C GLY A 141 5.86 -3.22 -27.49
N GLU A 142 6.94 -3.07 -26.73
CA GLU A 142 7.45 -4.08 -25.80
C GLU A 142 7.77 -3.39 -24.46
N ALA A 143 7.45 -4.03 -23.34
CA ALA A 143 7.76 -3.48 -22.02
C ALA A 143 9.23 -3.82 -21.67
N PRO A 144 10.07 -2.85 -21.29
CA PRO A 144 11.46 -3.10 -20.93
C PRO A 144 11.61 -4.06 -19.73
N PRO A 145 12.61 -4.97 -19.69
CA PRO A 145 12.88 -6.05 -18.70
C PRO A 145 12.68 -5.71 -17.21
N ASP A 146 12.89 -4.45 -16.85
CA ASP A 146 12.90 -3.95 -15.47
C ASP A 146 11.82 -2.90 -15.23
N THR A 147 10.72 -3.00 -15.97
CA THR A 147 9.58 -2.11 -15.78
C THR A 147 8.82 -2.53 -14.53
N PHE A 148 8.50 -1.58 -13.66
CA PHE A 148 7.60 -1.83 -12.54
C PHE A 148 6.37 -0.92 -12.70
N GLY A 149 5.21 -1.53 -12.61
CA GLY A 149 3.93 -0.82 -12.61
C GLY A 149 3.31 -0.85 -11.22
N TYR A 150 2.61 0.23 -10.87
CA TYR A 150 1.80 0.30 -9.66
C TYR A 150 0.34 0.51 -10.05
N PHE A 151 -0.54 -0.34 -9.55
CA PHE A 151 -1.93 -0.40 -9.94
C PHE A 151 -2.84 -0.09 -8.77
N LEU A 152 -3.67 0.94 -8.95
CA LEU A 152 -4.70 1.27 -7.98
C LEU A 152 -5.82 0.24 -8.08
N ALA A 153 -6.14 -0.39 -6.96
CA ALA A 153 -7.26 -1.29 -6.79
C ALA A 153 -8.16 -0.79 -5.65
N HIS A 154 -9.40 -1.28 -5.66
CA HIS A 154 -10.37 -1.06 -4.60
C HIS A 154 -10.72 -2.39 -3.98
N ARG A 155 -10.56 -2.50 -2.67
CA ARG A 155 -11.01 -3.68 -1.93
C ARG A 155 -12.52 -3.60 -1.63
N PRO A 156 -13.19 -4.74 -1.44
CA PRO A 156 -14.61 -4.78 -1.04
C PRO A 156 -14.92 -4.06 0.28
N ASP A 157 -13.92 -3.95 1.16
CA ASP A 157 -14.01 -3.23 2.44
C ASP A 157 -13.87 -1.69 2.30
N GLY A 158 -13.75 -1.18 1.07
CA GLY A 158 -13.62 0.24 0.77
C GLY A 158 -12.19 0.78 0.90
N ALA A 159 -11.24 -0.02 1.38
CA ALA A 159 -9.85 0.40 1.43
C ALA A 159 -9.26 0.51 0.01
N ARG A 160 -8.54 1.62 -0.22
CA ARG A 160 -7.79 1.82 -1.46
C ARG A 160 -6.47 1.08 -1.33
N ASN A 161 -6.08 0.36 -2.37
CA ASN A 161 -4.81 -0.33 -2.37
C ASN A 161 -4.03 -0.12 -3.66
N LEU A 162 -2.72 -0.30 -3.54
CA LEU A 162 -1.79 -0.16 -4.65
C LEU A 162 -0.96 -1.43 -4.71
N ILE A 163 -1.02 -2.11 -5.85
CA ILE A 163 -0.33 -3.38 -6.08
C ILE A 163 0.81 -3.09 -7.04
N GLY A 164 2.04 -3.37 -6.62
CA GLY A 164 3.16 -3.35 -7.53
C GLY A 164 3.20 -4.62 -8.39
N VAL A 165 3.61 -4.51 -9.64
CA VAL A 165 3.84 -5.64 -10.56
C VAL A 165 5.07 -5.36 -11.40
N ARG A 166 5.97 -6.35 -11.55
CA ARG A 166 7.09 -6.29 -12.49
C ARG A 166 6.67 -6.70 -13.90
N LEU A 167 7.25 -6.05 -14.89
CA LEU A 167 7.06 -6.19 -16.33
C LEU A 167 8.44 -6.13 -17.03
N PRO A 168 8.64 -6.82 -18.17
CA PRO A 168 7.73 -7.67 -18.90
C PRO A 168 7.67 -9.05 -18.25
N VAL A 169 6.87 -9.91 -18.86
CA VAL A 169 6.88 -11.34 -18.60
C VAL A 169 8.28 -11.87 -18.94
N GLY A 170 9.18 -11.91 -17.96
CA GLY A 170 10.21 -12.93 -17.98
C GLY A 170 9.44 -14.24 -18.03
N SER A 171 9.68 -15.06 -19.07
CA SER A 171 9.47 -16.49 -18.92
C SER A 171 10.35 -16.90 -17.75
N ASP A 172 9.81 -16.96 -16.54
CA ASP A 172 10.56 -17.51 -15.43
C ASP A 172 11.01 -18.92 -15.86
N ALA A 173 12.33 -19.10 -15.80
CA ALA A 173 13.04 -20.34 -16.03
C ALA A 173 12.79 -21.34 -14.89
#